data_AF-A0ABD5V0D6-F1
#
_entry.id   AF-A0ABD5V0D6-F1
#
_cell.length_a   1.000
_cell.length_b   1.000
_cell.length_c   1.000
_cell.angle_alpha   90.00
_cell.angle_beta   90.00
_cell.angle_gamma   90.00
#
_symmetry.space_group_name_H-M   'P 1'
#
loop_
_entity.id
_entity.type
_entity.pdbx_description
1 polymer ?
#
loop_
_entity_poly.entity_id
_entity_poly.type
_entity_poly.pdbx_seq_one_letter_code
_entity_poly.pdbx_strand_id
1 'polypeptide(L)'
;MATDPSATGTTRRKFLTAVGASGAIGLAGCTDFLEDQAGSEAAIETVAVESDEDGEFYHPTEENIESGVYSPLTRPLFIFVNHATLEENPDLIGSYVQFYFENQHEFARDTGYYATDDETRDQNMEEFQAVLDDLGVEVDPDDIDGGTIDCSGSNTVAPITSAAGEDFENEHEGVSVAVNPEGTGAGFQDFATGGSDIQSASREILDEEAEVAEENGVEYSHYEIGWDGLAVVKHADNDWMDEITLDDLHAVWRYESEITAWSDIDDEYPDEEIDLWGRDDDSGTFDYFTREINGEIGSIRTDYSAHTDTGSIMEGVAESQYAFGWGGVGYFTELGGEPGEGGAEVEDGNDGDDEDDE
;
A
#
# COMPACT_ATOMS: atom_id res chain seq x y z
N MET A 1 -23.88 -58.28 -21.83
CA MET A 1 -23.25 -59.50 -21.28
C MET A 1 -21.75 -59.20 -21.20
N ALA A 2 -21.05 -59.22 -20.07
CA ALA A 2 -21.38 -59.53 -18.69
C ALA A 2 -20.27 -58.93 -17.80
N THR A 3 -20.69 -58.32 -16.68
CA THR A 3 -20.12 -58.35 -15.31
C THR A 3 -18.63 -58.11 -15.03
N ASP A 4 -18.38 -57.00 -14.31
CA ASP A 4 -17.39 -56.79 -13.22
C ASP A 4 -17.69 -57.77 -12.03
N PRO A 5 -16.82 -58.12 -11.03
CA PRO A 5 -15.96 -57.21 -10.24
C PRO A 5 -14.62 -57.73 -9.62
N SER A 6 -13.87 -56.75 -9.08
CA SER A 6 -13.19 -56.76 -7.76
C SER A 6 -11.67 -56.56 -7.73
N ALA A 7 -11.31 -55.62 -6.85
CA ALA A 7 -10.01 -55.07 -6.55
C ALA A 7 -9.12 -55.98 -5.68
N THR A 8 -7.81 -55.73 -5.73
CA THR A 8 -6.94 -55.46 -4.57
C THR A 8 -5.52 -55.15 -5.06
N GLY A 9 -4.88 -54.19 -4.40
CA GLY A 9 -3.65 -53.53 -4.87
C GLY A 9 -2.36 -54.29 -4.58
N THR A 10 -1.26 -53.72 -5.09
CA THR A 10 -0.10 -53.26 -4.31
C THR A 10 1.10 -53.04 -5.24
N THR A 11 1.58 -51.79 -5.24
CA THR A 11 2.97 -51.32 -5.47
C THR A 11 3.61 -51.46 -6.85
N ARG A 12 3.83 -50.32 -7.51
CA ARG A 12 5.05 -50.06 -8.29
C ARG A 12 5.53 -48.61 -8.12
N ARG A 13 6.76 -48.49 -7.59
CA ARG A 13 7.61 -47.28 -7.65
C ARG A 13 7.71 -46.81 -9.09
N LYS A 14 7.43 -45.53 -9.35
CA LYS A 14 7.79 -44.87 -10.59
C LYS A 14 9.22 -44.35 -10.47
N PHE A 15 10.04 -44.75 -11.44
CA PHE A 15 11.33 -44.15 -11.75
C PHE A 15 11.07 -42.76 -12.36
N LEU A 16 11.83 -41.77 -11.90
CA LEU A 16 11.96 -40.46 -12.53
C LEU A 16 12.85 -40.60 -13.77
N THR A 17 12.39 -40.13 -14.92
CA THR A 17 13.24 -39.87 -16.09
C THR A 17 12.83 -38.51 -16.61
N ALA A 18 13.66 -37.51 -16.33
CA ALA A 18 13.49 -36.15 -16.81
C ALA A 18 14.01 -36.06 -18.25
N VAL A 19 13.15 -35.60 -19.17
CA VAL A 19 13.55 -34.99 -20.45
C VAL A 19 12.55 -33.89 -20.79
N GLY A 20 12.98 -32.64 -20.63
CA GLY A 20 12.86 -31.57 -21.63
C GLY A 20 11.49 -31.03 -22.06
N ALA A 21 11.26 -29.78 -21.63
CA ALA A 21 10.78 -28.63 -22.41
C ALA A 21 9.29 -28.21 -22.33
N SER A 22 9.16 -26.93 -21.96
CA SER A 22 8.14 -25.94 -22.38
C SER A 22 6.84 -25.83 -21.58
N GLY A 23 6.72 -24.71 -20.85
CA GLY A 23 5.48 -23.96 -20.69
C GLY A 23 4.49 -24.49 -19.64
N ALA A 24 4.77 -24.22 -18.37
CA ALA A 24 3.78 -24.02 -17.30
C ALA A 24 4.54 -23.52 -16.06
N ILE A 25 4.50 -22.21 -15.79
CA ILE A 25 4.83 -21.68 -14.46
C ILE A 25 3.55 -21.91 -13.65
N GLY A 26 3.56 -22.94 -12.80
CA GLY A 26 2.48 -23.20 -11.88
C GLY A 26 2.63 -22.26 -10.67
N LEU A 27 1.64 -21.40 -10.46
CA LEU A 27 1.34 -20.74 -9.19
C LEU A 27 0.88 -21.78 -8.14
N ALA A 28 1.75 -22.71 -7.82
CA ALA A 28 1.56 -23.71 -6.77
C ALA A 28 2.94 -23.87 -6.10
N GLY A 29 3.30 -22.87 -5.31
CA GLY A 29 4.62 -22.79 -4.70
C GLY A 29 4.75 -21.74 -3.60
N CYS A 30 4.02 -20.61 -3.64
CA CYS A 30 4.10 -19.62 -2.57
C CYS A 30 3.36 -20.07 -1.30
N THR A 31 2.15 -20.60 -1.41
CA THR A 31 1.36 -21.02 -0.24
C THR A 31 1.98 -22.18 0.54
N ASP A 32 2.45 -23.23 -0.13
CA ASP A 32 3.09 -24.38 0.53
C ASP A 32 4.50 -24.06 1.07
N PHE A 33 5.17 -23.00 0.58
CA PHE A 33 6.50 -22.59 1.08
C PHE A 33 6.38 -21.64 2.28
N LEU A 34 5.36 -20.78 2.30
CA LEU A 34 5.05 -19.90 3.43
C LEU A 34 4.47 -20.69 4.62
N GLU A 35 3.68 -21.75 4.38
CA GLU A 35 3.20 -22.64 5.46
C GLU A 35 4.34 -23.43 6.15
N ASP A 36 5.46 -23.72 5.46
CA ASP A 36 6.63 -24.39 6.06
C ASP A 36 7.55 -23.42 6.83
N GLN A 37 7.36 -22.09 6.64
CA GLN A 37 8.04 -21.01 7.37
C GLN A 37 7.25 -20.50 8.59
N ALA A 38 5.96 -20.83 8.72
CA ALA A 38 5.14 -20.50 9.89
C ALA A 38 5.61 -21.19 11.21
N GLY A 39 6.73 -21.91 11.17
CA GLY A 39 7.42 -22.49 12.33
C GLY A 39 8.90 -22.08 12.48
N SER A 40 9.42 -21.18 11.64
CA SER A 40 10.69 -20.48 11.87
C SER A 40 10.39 -19.07 12.40
N GLU A 41 11.13 -18.62 13.41
CA GLU A 41 11.13 -17.20 13.80
C GLU A 41 11.26 -16.33 12.54
N ALA A 42 10.43 -15.30 12.42
CA ALA A 42 10.42 -14.42 11.26
C ALA A 42 11.85 -13.91 11.02
N ALA A 43 12.39 -14.09 9.81
CA ALA A 43 13.78 -13.74 9.51
C ALA A 43 14.01 -12.22 9.37
N ILE A 44 12.93 -11.43 9.42
CA ILE A 44 12.97 -9.97 9.31
C ILE A 44 12.05 -9.34 10.37
N GLU A 45 12.37 -8.10 10.74
CA GLU A 45 11.62 -7.28 11.69
C GLU A 45 11.43 -5.85 11.15
N THR A 46 10.33 -5.21 11.54
CA THR A 46 10.12 -3.77 11.25
C THR A 46 10.88 -2.91 12.25
N VAL A 47 11.37 -1.76 11.78
CA VAL A 47 12.05 -0.77 12.59
C VAL A 47 11.06 0.34 12.91
N ALA A 48 11.00 0.76 14.18
CA ALA A 48 10.17 1.90 14.55
C ALA A 48 10.75 3.18 13.96
N VAL A 49 9.92 4.00 13.32
CA VAL A 49 10.35 5.25 12.66
C VAL A 49 9.81 6.44 13.42
N GLU A 50 10.64 7.46 13.61
CA GLU A 50 10.25 8.75 14.18
C GLU A 50 9.13 9.39 13.35
N SER A 51 8.08 9.83 14.02
CA SER A 51 6.97 10.56 13.42
C SER A 51 7.26 12.05 13.32
N ASP A 52 6.98 12.66 12.17
CA ASP A 52 7.04 14.12 12.01
C ASP A 52 5.86 14.86 12.65
N GLU A 53 4.83 14.14 13.12
CA GLU A 53 3.67 14.72 13.81
C GLU A 53 3.96 15.02 15.28
N ASP A 54 4.62 14.11 15.99
CA ASP A 54 4.86 14.21 17.44
C ASP A 54 6.30 13.92 17.90
N GLY A 55 7.17 13.42 17.03
CA GLY A 55 8.55 13.04 17.33
C GLY A 55 8.70 11.71 18.09
N GLU A 56 7.62 10.94 18.24
CA GLU A 56 7.65 9.61 18.84
C GLU A 56 7.90 8.52 17.78
N PHE A 57 8.29 7.32 18.20
CA PHE A 57 8.63 6.22 17.29
C PHE A 57 7.51 5.21 17.17
N TYR A 58 7.12 4.90 15.93
CA TYR A 58 6.02 3.99 15.65
C TYR A 58 6.45 2.87 14.71
N HIS A 59 5.97 1.66 14.98
CA HIS A 59 6.00 0.58 13.99
C HIS A 59 4.87 0.79 12.96
N PRO A 60 5.02 0.26 11.73
CA PRO A 60 3.99 0.32 10.68
C PRO A 60 2.84 -0.66 10.95
N THR A 61 2.16 -0.53 12.09
CA THR A 61 0.97 -1.32 12.41
C THR A 61 -0.26 -0.72 11.73
N GLU A 62 -1.30 -1.53 11.52
CA GLU A 62 -2.60 -1.08 11.00
C GLU A 62 -3.13 0.11 11.83
N GLU A 63 -3.13 -0.01 13.17
CA GLU A 63 -3.56 1.06 14.07
C GLU A 63 -2.75 2.37 13.91
N ASN A 64 -1.42 2.29 13.80
CA ASN A 64 -0.56 3.47 13.67
C ASN A 64 -0.69 4.13 12.28
N ILE A 65 -0.95 3.31 11.26
CA ILE A 65 -1.14 3.76 9.88
C ILE A 65 -2.50 4.44 9.72
N GLU A 66 -3.57 3.80 10.19
CA GLU A 66 -4.95 4.31 10.10
C GLU A 66 -5.15 5.56 10.98
N SER A 67 -4.47 5.66 12.13
CA SER A 67 -4.53 6.87 12.96
C SER A 67 -3.69 8.03 12.42
N GLY A 68 -2.87 7.80 11.39
CA GLY A 68 -1.98 8.79 10.79
C GLY A 68 -0.71 9.10 11.60
N VAL A 69 -0.49 8.46 12.75
CA VAL A 69 0.70 8.73 13.59
C VAL A 69 1.99 8.16 12.99
N TYR A 70 1.90 7.15 12.11
CA TYR A 70 3.05 6.61 11.36
C TYR A 70 3.44 7.48 10.15
N SER A 71 3.67 8.76 10.39
CA SER A 71 4.02 9.76 9.38
C SER A 71 5.54 9.99 9.31
N PRO A 72 6.14 10.38 8.18
CA PRO A 72 5.55 10.59 6.86
C PRO A 72 5.47 9.31 6.02
N LEU A 73 5.79 8.14 6.59
CA LEU A 73 5.80 6.88 5.84
C LEU A 73 4.42 6.28 5.58
N THR A 74 3.35 6.96 5.98
CA THR A 74 1.97 6.64 5.63
C THR A 74 1.30 7.81 4.89
N ARG A 75 0.37 7.50 4.00
CA ARG A 75 -0.50 8.51 3.37
C ARG A 75 -1.88 7.95 3.02
N PRO A 76 -2.92 8.79 3.10
CA PRO A 76 -4.22 8.44 2.57
C PRO A 76 -4.21 8.46 1.04
N LEU A 77 -5.04 7.60 0.45
CA LEU A 77 -5.28 7.45 -0.97
C LEU A 77 -6.70 7.89 -1.27
N PHE A 78 -6.89 8.58 -2.38
CA PHE A 78 -8.15 9.19 -2.74
C PHE A 78 -8.54 8.93 -4.19
N ILE A 79 -9.84 9.00 -4.45
CA ILE A 79 -10.38 9.31 -5.78
C ILE A 79 -11.16 10.63 -5.71
N PHE A 80 -11.12 11.37 -6.81
CA PHE A 80 -11.86 12.61 -7.03
C PHE A 80 -12.79 12.41 -8.21
N VAL A 81 -14.06 12.80 -8.08
CA VAL A 81 -15.10 12.59 -9.11
C VAL A 81 -15.52 13.93 -9.69
N ASN A 82 -15.42 14.07 -11.02
CA ASN A 82 -15.79 15.29 -11.72
C ASN A 82 -17.31 15.37 -11.89
N HIS A 83 -17.93 16.37 -11.23
CA HIS A 83 -19.40 16.52 -11.23
C HIS A 83 -19.97 16.75 -12.61
N ALA A 84 -19.30 17.50 -13.48
CA ALA A 84 -19.80 17.79 -14.82
C ALA A 84 -19.90 16.51 -15.67
N THR A 85 -18.89 15.64 -15.59
CA THR A 85 -18.90 14.36 -16.29
C THR A 85 -19.92 13.39 -15.71
N LEU A 86 -20.07 13.37 -14.38
CA LEU A 86 -21.07 12.58 -13.67
C LEU A 86 -22.49 13.01 -14.06
N GLU A 87 -22.76 14.31 -14.23
CA GLU A 87 -24.06 14.79 -14.73
C GLU A 87 -24.31 14.40 -16.19
N GLU A 88 -23.25 14.35 -17.01
CA GLU A 88 -23.36 13.98 -18.43
C GLU A 88 -23.61 12.48 -18.62
N ASN A 89 -23.00 11.62 -17.81
CA ASN A 89 -23.09 10.16 -17.90
C ASN A 89 -23.32 9.51 -16.51
N PRO A 90 -24.46 9.78 -15.85
CA PRO A 90 -24.69 9.38 -14.46
C PRO A 90 -24.73 7.87 -14.28
N ASP A 91 -25.35 7.13 -15.20
CA ASP A 91 -25.46 5.68 -15.09
C ASP A 91 -24.10 4.99 -15.24
N LEU A 92 -23.21 5.50 -16.10
CA LEU A 92 -21.88 4.95 -16.31
C LEU A 92 -20.93 5.29 -15.16
N ILE A 93 -20.73 6.59 -14.91
CA ILE A 93 -19.74 7.06 -13.93
C ILE A 93 -20.25 6.81 -12.51
N GLY A 94 -21.53 7.04 -12.25
CA GLY A 94 -22.13 6.82 -10.94
C GLY A 94 -22.11 5.34 -10.53
N SER A 95 -22.42 4.43 -11.44
CA SER A 95 -22.34 3.00 -11.15
C SER A 95 -20.90 2.53 -10.93
N TYR A 96 -19.94 3.07 -11.69
CA TYR A 96 -18.54 2.74 -11.47
C TYR A 96 -18.04 3.21 -10.10
N VAL A 97 -18.40 4.43 -9.67
CA VAL A 97 -18.03 4.95 -8.34
C VAL A 97 -18.67 4.13 -7.21
N GLN A 98 -19.95 3.76 -7.34
CA GLN A 98 -20.62 2.88 -6.38
C GLN A 98 -19.95 1.50 -6.32
N PHE A 99 -19.67 0.90 -7.48
CA PHE A 99 -18.95 -0.38 -7.59
C PHE A 99 -17.56 -0.30 -6.96
N TYR A 100 -16.84 0.82 -7.16
CA TYR A 100 -15.54 1.07 -6.55
C TYR A 100 -15.66 0.99 -5.02
N PHE A 101 -16.59 1.71 -4.40
CA PHE A 101 -16.76 1.72 -2.94
C PHE A 101 -17.23 0.38 -2.38
N GLU A 102 -18.11 -0.33 -3.07
CA GLU A 102 -18.57 -1.67 -2.65
C GLU A 102 -17.41 -2.66 -2.50
N ASN A 103 -16.39 -2.50 -3.34
CA ASN A 103 -15.25 -3.43 -3.44
C ASN A 103 -13.92 -2.81 -3.00
N GLN A 104 -13.90 -1.57 -2.48
CA GLN A 104 -12.66 -0.82 -2.22
C GLN A 104 -11.70 -1.54 -1.27
N HIS A 105 -12.23 -2.29 -0.28
CA HIS A 105 -11.40 -3.06 0.65
C HIS A 105 -10.69 -4.23 -0.02
N GLU A 106 -11.33 -4.88 -0.99
CA GLU A 106 -10.75 -5.98 -1.77
C GLU A 106 -9.68 -5.42 -2.70
N PHE A 107 -9.99 -4.36 -3.45
CA PHE A 107 -9.04 -3.73 -4.36
C PHE A 107 -7.79 -3.20 -3.65
N ALA A 108 -7.94 -2.54 -2.50
CA ALA A 108 -6.79 -2.07 -1.73
C ALA A 108 -5.90 -3.25 -1.29
N ARG A 109 -6.48 -4.30 -0.70
CA ARG A 109 -5.72 -5.45 -0.18
C ARG A 109 -5.03 -6.24 -1.28
N ASP A 110 -5.75 -6.55 -2.36
CA ASP A 110 -5.22 -7.36 -3.48
C ASP A 110 -4.11 -6.64 -4.25
N THR A 111 -4.03 -5.31 -4.11
CA THR A 111 -2.97 -4.49 -4.72
C THR A 111 -1.88 -4.05 -3.73
N GLY A 112 -1.94 -4.52 -2.48
CA GLY A 112 -0.89 -4.34 -1.47
C GLY A 112 -1.01 -3.07 -0.61
N TYR A 113 -2.20 -2.47 -0.54
CA TYR A 113 -2.53 -1.30 0.27
C TYR A 113 -3.43 -1.68 1.46
N TYR A 114 -3.52 -0.80 2.45
CA TYR A 114 -4.48 -0.94 3.53
C TYR A 114 -5.84 -0.42 3.10
N ALA A 115 -6.87 -1.23 3.35
CA ALA A 115 -8.24 -0.81 3.19
C ALA A 115 -8.59 0.23 4.26
N THR A 116 -9.52 1.13 3.96
CA THR A 116 -10.19 1.89 5.02
C THR A 116 -11.04 0.95 5.90
N ASP A 117 -11.57 1.47 7.01
CA ASP A 117 -12.59 0.75 7.77
C ASP A 117 -13.97 0.78 7.05
N ASP A 118 -14.91 -0.04 7.57
CA ASP A 118 -16.28 -0.09 7.07
C ASP A 118 -17.04 1.24 7.27
N GLU A 119 -16.65 2.05 8.25
CA GLU A 119 -17.29 3.33 8.54
C GLU A 119 -16.94 4.36 7.45
N THR A 120 -15.67 4.48 7.06
CA THR A 120 -15.21 5.33 5.95
C THR A 120 -15.83 4.90 4.63
N ARG A 121 -15.92 3.58 4.34
CA ARG A 121 -16.65 3.10 3.16
C ARG A 121 -18.10 3.57 3.14
N ASP A 122 -18.81 3.36 4.26
CA ASP A 122 -20.22 3.71 4.37
C ASP A 122 -20.42 5.24 4.29
N GLN A 123 -19.49 6.02 4.84
CA GLN A 123 -19.45 7.47 4.71
C GLN A 123 -19.24 7.90 3.25
N ASN A 124 -18.27 7.33 2.53
CA ASN A 124 -18.06 7.60 1.10
C ASN A 124 -19.34 7.37 0.30
N MET A 125 -20.05 6.26 0.57
CA MET A 125 -21.31 5.93 -0.11
C MET A 125 -22.43 6.93 0.24
N GLU A 126 -22.56 7.33 1.51
CA GLU A 126 -23.56 8.33 1.94
C GLU A 126 -23.27 9.71 1.33
N GLU A 127 -22.01 10.14 1.34
CA GLU A 127 -21.57 11.41 0.77
C GLU A 127 -21.73 11.44 -0.75
N PHE A 128 -21.40 10.35 -1.44
CA PHE A 128 -21.63 10.25 -2.87
C PHE A 128 -23.13 10.28 -3.22
N GLN A 129 -23.98 9.61 -2.45
CA GLN A 129 -25.42 9.73 -2.63
C GLN A 129 -25.92 11.16 -2.42
N ALA A 130 -25.36 11.89 -1.44
CA ALA A 130 -25.71 13.29 -1.22
C ALA A 130 -25.28 14.18 -2.40
N VAL A 131 -24.14 13.89 -3.04
CA VAL A 131 -23.70 14.57 -4.27
C VAL A 131 -24.68 14.30 -5.41
N LEU A 132 -25.07 13.05 -5.64
CA LEU A 132 -26.07 12.70 -6.66
C LEU A 132 -27.40 13.45 -6.45
N ASP A 133 -27.86 13.53 -5.19
CA ASP A 133 -29.08 14.24 -4.81
C ASP A 133 -28.98 15.77 -5.06
N ASP A 134 -27.82 16.39 -4.80
CA ASP A 134 -27.58 17.82 -5.02
C ASP A 134 -27.53 18.16 -6.53
N LEU A 135 -26.89 17.30 -7.32
CA LEU A 135 -26.85 17.38 -8.78
C LEU A 135 -28.22 17.05 -9.41
N GLY A 136 -29.10 16.37 -8.66
CA GLY A 136 -30.43 15.96 -9.13
C GLY A 136 -30.37 14.86 -10.20
N VAL A 137 -29.37 13.99 -10.10
CA VAL A 137 -29.16 12.84 -10.99
C VAL A 137 -29.57 11.55 -10.27
N GLU A 138 -30.12 10.60 -11.02
CA GLU A 138 -30.41 9.25 -10.54
C GLU A 138 -29.49 8.29 -11.31
N VAL A 139 -28.93 7.30 -10.61
CA VAL A 139 -28.06 6.27 -11.19
C VAL A 139 -28.85 4.97 -11.31
N ASP A 140 -28.96 4.44 -12.52
CA ASP A 140 -29.50 3.11 -12.80
C ASP A 140 -28.37 2.16 -13.26
N PRO A 141 -27.86 1.27 -12.38
CA PRO A 141 -26.78 0.35 -12.74
C PRO A 141 -27.19 -0.70 -13.78
N ASP A 142 -28.49 -0.85 -14.07
CA ASP A 142 -28.98 -1.71 -15.15
C ASP A 142 -29.02 -0.98 -16.52
N ASP A 143 -28.82 0.35 -16.58
CA ASP A 143 -28.92 1.20 -17.80
C ASP A 143 -27.55 1.70 -18.31
N ILE A 144 -26.51 0.87 -18.19
CA ILE A 144 -25.18 1.19 -18.71
C ILE A 144 -25.08 0.81 -20.20
N ASP A 145 -25.12 1.83 -21.07
CA ASP A 145 -25.07 1.69 -22.54
C ASP A 145 -23.63 1.58 -23.13
N GLY A 146 -22.65 1.26 -22.28
CA GLY A 146 -21.22 1.28 -22.60
C GLY A 146 -20.63 2.70 -22.64
N GLY A 147 -19.33 2.81 -22.87
CA GLY A 147 -18.64 4.09 -22.84
C GLY A 147 -17.19 3.97 -22.41
N THR A 148 -16.55 5.11 -22.21
CA THR A 148 -15.19 5.18 -21.66
C THR A 148 -15.23 6.04 -20.40
N ILE A 149 -14.60 5.55 -19.34
CA ILE A 149 -14.34 6.28 -18.11
C ILE A 149 -12.85 6.63 -18.12
N ASP A 150 -12.52 7.90 -18.24
CA ASP A 150 -11.16 8.40 -18.26
C ASP A 150 -10.70 8.69 -16.82
N CYS A 151 -9.71 7.91 -16.36
CA CYS A 151 -9.12 8.01 -15.03
C CYS A 151 -7.69 8.56 -15.14
N SER A 152 -7.39 9.69 -14.51
CA SER A 152 -6.04 10.24 -14.42
C SER A 152 -5.42 9.98 -13.04
N GLY A 153 -4.13 10.28 -12.88
CA GLY A 153 -3.55 10.54 -11.56
C GLY A 153 -2.41 9.66 -11.09
N SER A 154 -2.46 9.30 -9.81
CA SER A 154 -1.33 8.79 -9.04
C SER A 154 -0.83 7.42 -9.53
N ASN A 155 0.48 7.30 -9.73
CA ASN A 155 1.16 6.02 -9.96
C ASN A 155 0.92 5.03 -8.82
N THR A 156 0.78 5.52 -7.60
CA THR A 156 0.49 4.70 -6.41
C THR A 156 -0.93 4.16 -6.41
N VAL A 157 -1.91 4.94 -6.85
CA VAL A 157 -3.33 4.53 -6.80
C VAL A 157 -3.73 3.78 -8.07
N ALA A 158 -2.94 3.90 -9.14
CA ALA A 158 -3.21 3.25 -10.42
C ALA A 158 -3.46 1.74 -10.34
N PRO A 159 -2.78 0.93 -9.50
CA PRO A 159 -3.11 -0.48 -9.32
C PRO A 159 -4.54 -0.70 -8.80
N ILE A 160 -4.98 0.07 -7.79
CA ILE A 160 -6.33 -0.02 -7.22
C ILE A 160 -7.37 0.36 -8.29
N THR A 161 -7.17 1.50 -8.96
CA THR A 161 -8.09 1.98 -10.00
C THR A 161 -8.13 1.05 -11.22
N SER A 162 -7.01 0.39 -11.55
CA SER A 162 -6.97 -0.58 -12.65
C SER A 162 -7.70 -1.86 -12.26
N ALA A 163 -7.54 -2.36 -11.03
CA ALA A 163 -8.28 -3.53 -10.55
C ALA A 163 -9.80 -3.27 -10.56
N ALA A 164 -10.24 -2.11 -10.02
CA ALA A 164 -11.62 -1.69 -10.08
C ALA A 164 -12.15 -1.57 -11.52
N GLY A 165 -11.34 -0.99 -12.42
CA GLY A 165 -11.68 -0.85 -13.83
C GLY A 165 -11.82 -2.19 -14.55
N GLU A 166 -10.86 -3.11 -14.36
CA GLU A 166 -10.88 -4.43 -14.98
C GLU A 166 -12.11 -5.25 -14.54
N ASP A 167 -12.45 -5.23 -13.26
CA ASP A 167 -13.62 -5.95 -12.76
C ASP A 167 -14.93 -5.33 -13.23
N PHE A 168 -15.02 -3.99 -13.26
CA PHE A 168 -16.18 -3.30 -13.82
C PHE A 168 -16.36 -3.57 -15.33
N GLU A 169 -15.27 -3.55 -16.11
CA GLU A 169 -15.29 -3.93 -17.53
C GLU A 169 -15.76 -5.38 -17.76
N ASN A 170 -15.42 -6.29 -16.84
CA ASN A 170 -15.85 -7.69 -16.91
C ASN A 170 -17.35 -7.85 -16.66
N GLU A 171 -17.96 -6.97 -15.86
CA GLU A 171 -19.39 -6.98 -15.55
C GLU A 171 -20.23 -6.22 -16.60
N HIS A 172 -19.66 -5.24 -17.28
CA HIS A 172 -20.39 -4.34 -18.18
C HIS A 172 -19.82 -4.34 -19.61
N GLU A 173 -20.47 -5.10 -20.51
CA GLU A 173 -20.07 -5.20 -21.92
C GLU A 173 -20.10 -3.83 -22.61
N GLY A 174 -18.97 -3.43 -23.21
CA GLY A 174 -18.84 -2.18 -23.96
C GLY A 174 -18.41 -0.97 -23.14
N VAL A 175 -18.16 -1.16 -21.84
CA VAL A 175 -17.43 -0.19 -21.01
C VAL A 175 -15.92 -0.36 -21.20
N SER A 176 -15.17 0.73 -21.07
CA SER A 176 -13.73 0.72 -20.89
C SER A 176 -13.31 1.76 -19.83
N VAL A 177 -12.41 1.38 -18.93
CA VAL A 177 -11.83 2.27 -17.91
C VAL A 177 -10.38 2.55 -18.30
N ALA A 178 -10.13 3.77 -18.78
CA ALA A 178 -8.82 4.20 -19.25
C ALA A 178 -8.01 4.82 -18.10
N VAL A 179 -7.12 4.04 -17.49
CA VAL A 179 -6.25 4.51 -16.40
C VAL A 179 -4.94 5.10 -16.93
N ASN A 180 -4.69 6.37 -16.63
CA ASN A 180 -3.53 7.14 -17.07
C ASN A 180 -2.68 7.58 -15.84
N PRO A 181 -1.68 6.78 -15.44
CA PRO A 181 -0.82 7.07 -14.29
C PRO A 181 0.27 8.09 -14.67
N GLU A 182 -0.05 9.37 -14.53
CA GLU A 182 0.88 10.48 -14.82
C GLU A 182 1.51 11.09 -13.55
N GLY A 183 1.04 10.64 -12.38
CA GLY A 183 1.35 11.19 -11.06
C GLY A 183 0.27 12.16 -10.56
N THR A 184 0.09 12.24 -9.24
CA THR A 184 -1.00 13.02 -8.60
C THR A 184 -1.05 14.48 -9.09
N GLY A 185 0.08 15.19 -9.15
CA GLY A 185 0.10 16.59 -9.57
C GLY A 185 -0.17 16.80 -11.06
N ALA A 186 0.31 15.91 -11.93
CA ALA A 186 0.02 15.98 -13.37
C ALA A 186 -1.46 15.63 -13.64
N GLY A 187 -1.99 14.61 -12.96
CA GLY A 187 -3.41 14.28 -13.03
C GLY A 187 -4.31 15.41 -12.56
N PHE A 188 -3.96 16.13 -11.48
CA PHE A 188 -4.73 17.31 -11.07
C PHE A 188 -4.67 18.44 -12.10
N GLN A 189 -3.55 18.63 -12.80
CA GLN A 189 -3.49 19.62 -13.89
C GLN A 189 -4.45 19.30 -15.03
N ASP A 190 -4.63 18.02 -15.36
CA ASP A 190 -5.59 17.57 -16.38
C ASP A 190 -7.03 17.64 -15.86
N PHE A 191 -7.29 17.00 -14.70
CA PHE A 191 -8.59 16.96 -14.03
C PHE A 191 -9.18 18.35 -13.75
N ALA A 192 -8.36 19.28 -13.23
CA ALA A 192 -8.80 20.65 -12.92
C ALA A 192 -9.17 21.46 -14.18
N THR A 193 -8.90 20.95 -15.38
CA THR A 193 -9.37 21.52 -16.65
C THR A 193 -10.47 20.71 -17.33
N GLY A 194 -11.00 19.68 -16.65
CA GLY A 194 -12.04 18.78 -17.13
C GLY A 194 -11.53 17.68 -18.06
N GLY A 195 -10.24 17.31 -17.96
CA GLY A 195 -9.61 16.32 -18.83
C GLY A 195 -9.97 14.86 -18.51
N SER A 196 -10.45 14.58 -17.30
CA SER A 196 -10.80 13.22 -16.85
C SER A 196 -12.08 13.20 -16.00
N ASP A 197 -12.72 12.03 -15.96
CA ASP A 197 -13.92 11.77 -15.17
C ASP A 197 -13.57 11.55 -13.70
N ILE A 198 -12.48 10.82 -13.47
CA ILE A 198 -11.97 10.48 -12.15
C ILE A 198 -10.49 10.84 -12.08
N GLN A 199 -10.07 11.37 -10.94
CA GLN A 199 -8.67 11.64 -10.63
C GLN A 199 -8.26 10.86 -9.38
N SER A 200 -7.28 9.98 -9.54
CA SER A 200 -6.71 9.22 -8.43
C SER A 200 -5.56 9.99 -7.79
N ALA A 201 -5.49 10.03 -6.47
CA ALA A 201 -4.51 10.85 -5.77
C ALA A 201 -3.96 10.17 -4.52
N SER A 202 -2.68 10.35 -4.27
CA SER A 202 -1.98 9.84 -3.08
C SER A 202 -1.64 10.97 -2.09
N ARG A 203 -2.49 11.99 -2.08
CA ARG A 203 -2.54 13.15 -1.18
C ARG A 203 -3.83 13.92 -1.48
N GLU A 204 -4.22 14.80 -0.56
CA GLU A 204 -5.27 15.77 -0.84
C GLU A 204 -4.87 16.70 -2.01
N ILE A 205 -5.88 17.31 -2.64
CA ILE A 205 -5.69 18.37 -3.62
C ILE A 205 -5.09 19.61 -2.95
N LEU A 206 -4.10 20.25 -3.58
CA LEU A 206 -3.51 21.48 -3.03
C LEU A 206 -4.41 22.68 -3.29
N ASP A 207 -4.35 23.71 -2.43
CA ASP A 207 -5.08 24.98 -2.61
C ASP A 207 -4.92 25.56 -4.02
N GLU A 208 -3.70 25.50 -4.57
CA GLU A 208 -3.36 26.01 -5.90
C GLU A 208 -3.98 25.18 -7.03
N GLU A 209 -4.15 23.87 -6.83
CA GLU A 209 -4.82 22.97 -7.78
C GLU A 209 -6.34 23.14 -7.71
N ALA A 210 -6.89 23.32 -6.51
CA ALA A 210 -8.30 23.62 -6.29
C ALA A 210 -8.70 24.98 -6.89
N GLU A 211 -7.85 26.02 -6.77
CA GLU A 211 -8.08 27.32 -7.41
C GLU A 211 -8.16 27.18 -8.95
N VAL A 212 -7.30 26.34 -9.55
CA VAL A 212 -7.38 26.05 -11.00
C VAL A 212 -8.69 25.36 -11.36
N ALA A 213 -9.16 24.39 -10.55
CA ALA A 213 -10.44 23.73 -10.78
C ALA A 213 -11.60 24.74 -10.72
N GLU A 214 -11.62 25.61 -9.70
CA GLU A 214 -12.63 26.69 -9.56
C GLU A 214 -12.60 27.64 -10.76
N GLU A 215 -11.42 28.09 -11.19
CA GLU A 215 -11.27 29.00 -12.35
C GLU A 215 -11.81 28.40 -13.66
N ASN A 216 -11.75 27.07 -13.79
CA ASN A 216 -12.27 26.34 -14.95
C ASN A 216 -13.72 25.85 -14.76
N GLY A 217 -14.30 26.05 -13.57
CA GLY A 217 -15.65 25.59 -13.25
C GLY A 217 -15.76 24.08 -13.10
N VAL A 218 -14.67 23.41 -12.71
CA VAL A 218 -14.66 21.99 -12.36
C VAL A 218 -15.04 21.86 -10.89
N GLU A 219 -16.28 21.45 -10.65
CA GLU A 219 -16.72 21.03 -9.33
C GLU A 219 -16.48 19.52 -9.15
N TYR A 220 -16.12 19.11 -7.95
CA TYR A 220 -15.75 17.74 -7.66
C TYR A 220 -16.07 17.35 -6.22
N SER A 221 -16.17 16.05 -5.99
CA SER A 221 -16.14 15.41 -4.68
C SER A 221 -14.90 14.53 -4.57
N HIS A 222 -14.52 14.16 -3.35
CA HIS A 222 -13.34 13.33 -3.09
C HIS A 222 -13.63 12.34 -1.97
N TYR A 223 -12.98 11.19 -2.03
CA TYR A 223 -13.26 10.05 -1.18
C TYR A 223 -11.97 9.32 -0.84
N GLU A 224 -11.77 9.01 0.44
CA GLU A 224 -10.65 8.21 0.90
C GLU A 224 -10.92 6.73 0.60
N ILE A 225 -10.02 6.08 -0.14
CA ILE A 225 -10.20 4.71 -0.63
C ILE A 225 -9.23 3.70 0.00
N GLY A 226 -8.24 4.17 0.75
CA GLY A 226 -7.28 3.33 1.43
C GLY A 226 -6.05 4.09 1.89
N TRP A 227 -5.08 3.36 2.42
CA TRP A 227 -3.83 3.90 2.93
C TRP A 227 -2.64 3.18 2.30
N ASP A 228 -1.62 3.96 1.93
CA ASP A 228 -0.31 3.46 1.51
C ASP A 228 0.68 3.69 2.63
N GLY A 229 1.18 2.61 3.22
CA GLY A 229 2.25 2.65 4.21
C GLY A 229 3.54 2.06 3.66
N LEU A 230 4.67 2.59 4.11
CA LEU A 230 6.00 2.08 3.79
C LEU A 230 6.65 1.61 5.07
N ALA A 231 7.12 0.37 5.10
CA ALA A 231 7.89 -0.12 6.22
C ALA A 231 9.39 -0.02 5.94
N VAL A 232 10.14 0.23 7.01
CA VAL A 232 11.58 0.08 7.07
C VAL A 232 11.88 -1.18 7.87
N VAL A 233 12.78 -2.04 7.38
CA VAL A 233 13.02 -3.37 7.92
C VAL A 233 14.48 -3.74 8.04
N LYS A 234 14.74 -4.60 9.01
CA LYS A 234 16.04 -5.20 9.33
C LYS A 234 15.91 -6.71 9.39
N HIS A 235 17.04 -7.42 9.32
CA HIS A 235 17.08 -8.83 9.67
C HIS A 235 16.78 -9.03 11.16
N ALA A 236 16.10 -10.12 11.55
CA ALA A 236 15.68 -10.33 12.94
C ALA A 236 16.85 -10.50 13.94
N ASP A 237 17.99 -11.03 13.51
CA ASP A 237 19.23 -11.06 14.33
C ASP A 237 19.91 -9.68 14.50
N ASN A 238 19.41 -8.61 13.88
CA ASN A 238 19.93 -7.26 14.12
C ASN A 238 19.38 -6.75 15.46
N ASP A 239 20.19 -6.90 16.51
CA ASP A 239 19.86 -6.56 17.90
C ASP A 239 20.36 -5.17 18.33
N TRP A 240 20.82 -4.34 17.40
CA TRP A 240 21.40 -3.02 17.70
C TRP A 240 20.52 -1.84 17.28
N MET A 241 19.71 -1.96 16.23
CA MET A 241 18.82 -0.88 15.80
C MET A 241 17.35 -1.25 15.97
N ASP A 242 16.69 -0.68 16.97
CA ASP A 242 15.25 -0.88 17.20
C ASP A 242 14.39 0.27 16.64
N GLU A 243 14.96 1.47 16.62
CA GLU A 243 14.32 2.69 16.17
C GLU A 243 15.26 3.52 15.27
N ILE A 244 14.69 4.33 14.39
CA ILE A 244 15.45 5.22 13.50
C ILE A 244 14.77 6.59 13.37
N THR A 245 15.56 7.65 13.52
CA THR A 245 15.10 9.02 13.30
C THR A 245 14.90 9.31 11.82
N LEU A 246 14.08 10.30 11.48
CA LEU A 246 13.94 10.71 10.07
C LEU A 246 15.24 11.28 9.51
N ASP A 247 16.03 11.96 10.36
CA ASP A 247 17.34 12.48 9.99
C ASP A 247 18.35 11.36 9.67
N ASP A 248 18.36 10.29 10.45
CA ASP A 248 19.24 9.13 10.20
C ASP A 248 18.76 8.31 9.00
N LEU A 249 17.45 8.10 8.87
CA LEU A 249 16.87 7.42 7.71
C LEU A 249 17.22 8.17 6.41
N HIS A 250 17.06 9.49 6.41
CA HIS A 250 17.53 10.37 5.34
C HIS A 250 19.05 10.25 5.14
N ALA A 251 19.86 10.27 6.20
CA ALA A 251 21.31 10.15 6.09
C ALA A 251 21.74 8.84 5.43
N VAL A 252 21.08 7.72 5.74
CA VAL A 252 21.34 6.40 5.14
C VAL A 252 20.98 6.39 3.66
N TRP A 253 19.82 6.91 3.27
CA TRP A 253 19.26 6.71 1.93
C TRP A 253 19.53 7.85 0.93
N ARG A 254 19.88 9.06 1.39
CA ARG A 254 20.07 10.22 0.50
C ARG A 254 21.09 10.00 -0.60
N TYR A 255 20.91 10.72 -1.72
CA TYR A 255 21.88 10.75 -2.81
C TYR A 255 23.30 11.08 -2.31
N GLU A 256 24.28 10.32 -2.78
CA GLU A 256 25.69 10.41 -2.35
C GLU A 256 25.85 10.33 -0.82
N SER A 257 25.06 9.46 -0.16
CA SER A 257 25.26 9.13 1.25
C SER A 257 26.71 8.70 1.53
N GLU A 258 27.25 9.18 2.64
CA GLU A 258 28.57 8.78 3.15
C GLU A 258 28.45 7.62 4.15
N ILE A 259 27.23 7.22 4.50
CA ILE A 259 26.92 6.12 5.43
C ILE A 259 27.13 4.79 4.69
N THR A 260 28.11 4.02 5.12
CA THR A 260 28.48 2.73 4.49
C THR A 260 28.52 1.57 5.47
N ALA A 261 28.75 1.86 6.75
CA ALA A 261 28.72 0.89 7.84
C ALA A 261 27.67 1.27 8.89
N TRP A 262 27.18 0.29 9.64
CA TRP A 262 26.23 0.53 10.74
C TRP A 262 26.78 1.51 11.78
N SER A 263 28.09 1.45 12.06
CA SER A 263 28.77 2.38 12.96
C SER A 263 28.84 3.83 12.47
N ASP A 264 28.51 4.10 11.20
CA ASP A 264 28.42 5.48 10.68
C ASP A 264 27.11 6.17 11.12
N ILE A 265 26.09 5.38 11.50
CA ILE A 265 24.81 5.87 12.03
C ILE A 265 24.96 6.16 13.53
N ASP A 266 25.40 5.15 14.29
CA ASP A 266 25.65 5.25 15.74
C ASP A 266 26.97 4.52 16.06
N ASP A 267 27.88 5.15 16.83
CA ASP A 267 29.19 4.56 17.11
C ASP A 267 29.16 3.34 18.05
N GLU A 268 28.00 3.03 18.65
CA GLU A 268 27.75 1.80 19.40
C GLU A 268 27.35 0.62 18.49
N TYR A 269 26.94 0.88 17.25
CA TYR A 269 26.58 -0.15 16.26
C TYR A 269 27.82 -0.85 15.68
N PRO A 270 27.68 -2.06 15.09
CA PRO A 270 28.81 -2.79 14.53
C PRO A 270 29.51 -2.04 13.38
N ASP A 271 30.84 -2.16 13.30
CA ASP A 271 31.66 -1.69 12.16
C ASP A 271 31.57 -2.71 11.00
N GLU A 272 30.36 -2.90 10.50
CA GLU A 272 30.02 -3.84 9.42
C GLU A 272 29.25 -3.08 8.32
N GLU A 273 29.51 -3.45 7.07
CA GLU A 273 28.89 -2.81 5.90
C GLU A 273 27.37 -3.02 5.88
N ILE A 274 26.62 -1.96 5.59
CA ILE A 274 25.15 -2.06 5.48
C ILE A 274 24.80 -2.61 4.11
N ASP A 275 24.04 -3.70 4.07
CA ASP A 275 23.51 -4.26 2.82
C ASP A 275 22.11 -3.69 2.55
N LEU A 276 22.01 -2.78 1.59
CA LEU A 276 20.81 -1.97 1.39
C LEU A 276 19.88 -2.56 0.32
N TRP A 277 18.59 -2.67 0.64
CA TRP A 277 17.57 -3.22 -0.25
C TRP A 277 16.35 -2.31 -0.34
N GLY A 278 15.86 -2.00 -1.54
CA GLY A 278 14.77 -1.02 -1.70
C GLY A 278 14.05 -1.13 -3.04
N ARG A 279 12.99 -0.34 -3.20
CA ARG A 279 12.23 -0.30 -4.47
C ARG A 279 13.04 0.35 -5.58
N ASP A 280 12.74 -0.02 -6.83
CA ASP A 280 13.29 0.61 -8.04
C ASP A 280 12.50 1.86 -8.46
N ASP A 281 13.05 2.61 -9.42
CA ASP A 281 12.52 3.88 -9.92
C ASP A 281 11.25 3.74 -10.78
N ASP A 282 10.83 2.52 -11.10
CA ASP A 282 9.57 2.23 -11.79
C ASP A 282 8.37 2.15 -10.80
N SER A 283 8.58 2.40 -9.50
CA SER A 283 7.58 2.25 -8.43
C SER A 283 7.03 3.57 -7.87
N GLY A 284 5.70 3.68 -7.71
CA GLY A 284 5.08 4.80 -6.96
C GLY A 284 5.44 4.84 -5.46
N THR A 285 5.84 3.69 -4.88
CA THR A 285 6.40 3.61 -3.53
C THR A 285 7.78 4.27 -3.47
N PHE A 286 8.57 4.16 -4.55
CA PHE A 286 9.88 4.81 -4.65
C PHE A 286 9.77 6.32 -4.76
N ASP A 287 8.87 6.80 -5.61
CA ASP A 287 8.59 8.24 -5.72
C ASP A 287 8.19 8.83 -4.36
N TYR A 288 7.42 8.08 -3.58
CA TYR A 288 7.00 8.51 -2.24
C TYR A 288 8.15 8.56 -1.25
N PHE A 289 8.86 7.44 -1.08
CA PHE A 289 9.98 7.36 -0.14
C PHE A 289 11.01 8.45 -0.41
N THR A 290 11.42 8.63 -1.68
CA THR A 290 12.43 9.63 -2.04
C THR A 290 11.95 11.06 -1.85
N ARG A 291 10.66 11.34 -2.08
CA ARG A 291 10.09 12.66 -1.80
C ARG A 291 10.03 12.96 -0.30
N GLU A 292 9.49 12.05 0.50
CA GLU A 292 9.26 12.32 1.93
C GLU A 292 10.55 12.24 2.75
N ILE A 293 11.40 11.24 2.49
CA ILE A 293 12.63 11.04 3.26
C ILE A 293 13.79 11.87 2.69
N ASN A 294 13.91 11.98 1.36
CA ASN A 294 15.05 12.65 0.72
C ASN A 294 14.71 14.02 0.11
N GLY A 295 13.46 14.47 0.22
CA GLY A 295 13.01 15.80 -0.18
C GLY A 295 12.79 16.02 -1.68
N GLU A 296 13.13 15.05 -2.54
CA GLU A 296 12.99 15.15 -4.00
C GLU A 296 12.76 13.76 -4.61
N ILE A 297 11.75 13.66 -5.50
CA ILE A 297 11.45 12.42 -6.23
C ILE A 297 12.69 11.94 -6.99
N GLY A 298 13.06 10.69 -6.78
CA GLY A 298 14.22 10.05 -7.41
C GLY A 298 15.57 10.41 -6.78
N SER A 299 15.60 11.26 -5.75
CA SER A 299 16.82 11.55 -5.00
C SER A 299 17.09 10.43 -4.01
N ILE A 300 17.99 9.51 -4.36
CA ILE A 300 18.43 8.40 -3.50
C ILE A 300 19.83 7.97 -3.89
N ARG A 301 20.57 7.32 -2.99
CA ARG A 301 21.84 6.68 -3.32
C ARG A 301 21.66 5.60 -4.40
N THR A 302 22.74 5.23 -5.10
CA THR A 302 22.68 4.31 -6.26
C THR A 302 23.33 2.95 -6.00
N ASP A 303 23.90 2.78 -4.80
CA ASP A 303 24.63 1.61 -4.32
C ASP A 303 23.76 0.79 -3.35
N TYR A 304 22.57 0.42 -3.80
CA TYR A 304 21.66 -0.50 -3.10
C TYR A 304 21.08 -1.51 -4.09
N SER A 305 20.56 -2.62 -3.56
CA SER A 305 19.83 -3.63 -4.33
C SER A 305 18.41 -3.14 -4.62
N ALA A 306 18.16 -2.72 -5.86
CA ALA A 306 16.88 -2.19 -6.31
C ALA A 306 15.97 -3.29 -6.87
N HIS A 307 14.71 -3.33 -6.44
CA HIS A 307 13.74 -4.37 -6.80
C HIS A 307 12.34 -3.80 -7.08
N THR A 308 11.70 -4.33 -8.12
CA THR A 308 10.32 -3.97 -8.46
C THR A 308 9.32 -4.48 -7.42
N ASP A 309 9.58 -5.67 -6.87
CA ASP A 309 8.70 -6.40 -5.95
C ASP A 309 9.23 -6.33 -4.50
N THR A 310 8.34 -6.04 -3.54
CA THR A 310 8.70 -5.94 -2.11
C THR A 310 9.09 -7.30 -1.53
N GLY A 311 8.53 -8.42 -2.00
CA GLY A 311 8.90 -9.76 -1.54
C GLY A 311 10.38 -10.07 -1.79
N SER A 312 10.91 -9.66 -2.94
CA SER A 312 12.35 -9.81 -3.25
C SER A 312 13.26 -9.01 -2.30
N ILE A 313 12.81 -7.84 -1.83
CA ILE A 313 13.52 -7.02 -0.84
C ILE A 313 13.57 -7.78 0.50
N MET A 314 12.46 -8.37 0.91
CA MET A 314 12.36 -9.15 2.15
C MET A 314 13.24 -10.38 2.13
N GLU A 315 13.25 -11.12 1.01
CA GLU A 315 14.14 -12.26 0.82
C GLU A 315 15.61 -11.84 0.97
N GLY A 316 15.99 -10.70 0.37
CA GLY A 316 17.33 -10.14 0.51
C GLY A 316 17.68 -9.75 1.95
N VAL A 317 16.76 -9.07 2.64
CA VAL A 317 16.97 -8.68 4.05
C VAL A 317 17.09 -9.90 4.95
N ALA A 318 16.35 -10.97 4.69
CA ALA A 318 16.43 -12.23 5.42
C ALA A 318 17.75 -13.01 5.20
N GLU A 319 18.53 -12.70 4.16
CA GLU A 319 19.77 -13.42 3.85
C GLU A 319 21.01 -12.88 4.60
N SER A 320 20.93 -11.68 5.18
CA SER A 320 22.06 -11.01 5.82
C SER A 320 21.66 -10.28 7.10
N GLN A 321 22.30 -10.63 8.22
CA GLN A 321 22.10 -9.94 9.51
C GLN A 321 22.37 -8.42 9.45
N TYR A 322 23.15 -7.97 8.46
CA TYR A 322 23.51 -6.57 8.27
C TYR A 322 22.66 -5.87 7.21
N ALA A 323 21.61 -6.52 6.72
CA ALA A 323 20.73 -5.94 5.73
C ALA A 323 19.73 -4.97 6.34
N PHE A 324 19.45 -3.91 5.58
CA PHE A 324 18.48 -2.88 5.90
C PHE A 324 17.71 -2.52 4.63
N GLY A 325 16.39 -2.46 4.71
CA GLY A 325 15.59 -2.18 3.54
C GLY A 325 14.27 -1.48 3.83
N TRP A 326 13.58 -1.12 2.75
CA TRP A 326 12.25 -0.52 2.82
C TRP A 326 11.38 -0.93 1.64
N GLY A 327 10.07 -0.90 1.84
CA GLY A 327 9.09 -1.22 0.81
C GLY A 327 7.65 -1.04 1.28
N GLY A 328 6.70 -1.43 0.43
CA GLY A 328 5.27 -1.29 0.75
C GLY A 328 4.87 -2.20 1.90
N VAL A 329 4.18 -1.63 2.89
CA VAL A 329 3.80 -2.29 4.14
C VAL A 329 2.88 -3.51 3.95
N GLY A 330 2.08 -3.55 2.89
CA GLY A 330 1.07 -4.60 2.66
C GLY A 330 1.63 -6.02 2.61
N TYR A 331 2.93 -6.17 2.34
CA TYR A 331 3.63 -7.45 2.34
C TYR A 331 4.07 -7.90 3.75
N PHE A 332 4.16 -7.00 4.73
CA PHE A 332 4.64 -7.30 6.08
C PHE A 332 3.55 -7.96 6.95
N THR A 333 2.28 -7.81 6.59
CA THR A 333 1.14 -8.47 7.22
C THR A 333 1.19 -10.00 7.08
N GLU A 334 1.80 -10.54 6.01
CA GLU A 334 2.00 -11.99 5.82
C GLU A 334 3.17 -12.57 6.64
N LEU A 335 4.06 -11.73 7.17
CA LEU A 335 5.27 -12.15 7.89
C LEU A 335 5.11 -12.24 9.42
N GLY A 336 3.87 -12.19 9.92
CA GLY A 336 3.56 -12.64 11.28
C GLY A 336 3.83 -11.65 12.40
N GLY A 337 3.72 -10.34 12.13
CA GLY A 337 3.58 -9.36 13.21
C GLY A 337 2.17 -9.41 13.80
N GLU A 338 1.94 -10.21 14.85
CA GLU A 338 0.75 -9.99 15.68
C GLU A 338 0.82 -8.58 16.28
N PRO A 339 -0.27 -7.78 16.24
CA PRO A 339 -0.31 -6.47 16.87
C PRO A 339 -0.19 -6.58 18.39
N GLY A 340 0.78 -5.90 18.97
CA GLY A 340 0.78 -5.54 20.39
C GLY A 340 1.24 -6.61 21.40
N GLU A 341 2.56 -6.70 21.62
CA GLU A 341 3.10 -6.86 22.98
C GLU A 341 3.97 -5.64 23.32
N GLY A 342 3.35 -4.47 23.30
CA GLY A 342 3.90 -3.19 23.76
C GLY A 342 2.89 -2.45 24.62
N GLY A 343 2.14 -3.17 25.45
CA GLY A 343 1.32 -2.53 26.47
C GLY A 343 2.22 -1.77 27.43
N ALA A 344 2.23 -0.43 27.32
CA ALA A 344 2.78 0.42 28.36
C ALA A 344 2.06 0.07 29.67
N GLU A 345 2.74 -0.67 30.54
CA GLU A 345 2.37 -0.73 31.95
C GLU A 345 2.53 0.68 32.50
N VAL A 346 1.44 1.44 32.55
CA VAL A 346 1.32 2.60 33.41
C VAL A 346 1.45 2.06 34.83
N GLU A 347 2.63 2.26 35.45
CA GLU A 347 2.76 2.13 36.89
C GLU A 347 1.81 3.16 37.54
N ASP A 348 0.62 2.69 37.89
CA ASP A 348 -0.24 3.39 38.85
C ASP A 348 0.50 3.41 40.19
N GLY A 349 1.23 4.51 40.42
CA GLY A 349 1.77 4.90 41.70
C GLY A 349 0.64 5.12 42.71
N ASN A 350 0.19 4.04 43.33
CA ASN A 350 -0.65 4.09 44.51
C ASN A 350 0.23 4.24 45.75
N ASP A 351 0.68 5.48 46.01
CA ASP A 351 1.11 5.93 47.32
C ASP A 351 -0.09 5.91 48.27
N GLY A 352 -0.34 4.74 48.85
CA GLY A 352 -1.17 4.60 50.04
C GLY A 352 -0.31 4.78 51.28
N ASP A 353 -0.49 5.88 51.99
CA ASP A 353 -0.29 5.97 53.44
C ASP A 353 -1.07 7.18 53.97
N ASP A 354 -2.38 6.97 54.17
CA ASP A 354 -3.16 7.75 55.13
C ASP A 354 -2.86 7.17 56.53
N GLU A 355 -2.07 7.92 57.31
CA GLU A 355 -1.98 7.80 58.76
C GLU A 355 -3.33 8.21 59.38
N ASP A 356 -3.99 7.29 60.12
CA ASP A 356 -4.55 7.51 61.47
C ASP A 356 -5.61 6.43 61.81
N ASP A 357 -5.26 5.50 62.70
CA ASP A 357 -6.09 5.05 63.84
C ASP A 357 -5.38 3.92 64.63
N GLU A 358 -4.59 4.30 65.65
CA GLU A 358 -4.71 3.90 67.09
C GLU A 358 -3.50 4.34 67.95
#